data_AF-A0AAP0S5C4-F1
#
_entry.id   AF-A0AAP0S5C4-F1
#
_cell.length_a   1.000
_cell.length_b   1.000
_cell.length_c   1.000
_cell.angle_alpha   90.00
_cell.angle_beta   90.00
_cell.angle_gamma   90.00
#
_symmetry.space_group_name_H-M   'P 1'
#
loop_
_entity.id
_entity.type
_entity.pdbx_description
1 polymer ?
#
loop_
_entity_poly.entity_id
_entity_poly.type
_entity_poly.pdbx_seq_one_letter_code
_entity_poly.pdbx_strand_id
1 'polypeptide(L)'
;MAQSPTRSSPQSARLRSNPLPYPPTTSKYSSHSHPNGNTFVPRRRASYYISQPTPLDFEEEDDDSIIIVRAVVYVIFLVALALSSAVVTTKVLTTPILPQIRVVSLSVTNFTVSSESGMIKANWNVTVQVFNPNNRFKAEMNKIDIYVNYKGVTLLRAEGRAFKMEQNKNHSLRANLLRKNGNGTEYHLVENEVVKEMEKDRKSGAVSFGLVMEMGINYDVDGVVNREYYAKGACEGLKVRFKTAATRSGKFINDSENLKMEKQLAQKISEDRKSGTVVFTVSRPHQKPKAHG
;
A
#
# COMPACT_ATOMS: atom_id res chain seq x y z
N MET A 1 11.91 39.58 -38.22
CA MET A 1 13.32 39.57 -37.79
C MET A 1 13.31 39.64 -36.28
N ALA A 2 13.44 38.53 -35.55
CA ALA A 2 14.67 37.96 -34.98
C ALA A 2 14.35 37.75 -33.48
N GLN A 3 14.71 36.72 -32.73
CA GLN A 3 15.39 35.44 -32.92
C GLN A 3 14.92 34.54 -31.74
N SER A 4 14.68 33.25 -32.00
CA SER A 4 14.43 32.23 -30.97
C SER A 4 15.74 31.77 -30.31
N PRO A 5 15.75 31.44 -29.01
CA PRO A 5 16.80 30.61 -28.43
C PRO A 5 16.40 29.14 -28.36
N THR A 6 17.33 28.30 -28.79
CA THR A 6 17.28 26.84 -28.88
C THR A 6 18.17 26.23 -27.79
N ARG A 7 17.90 24.96 -27.44
CA ARG A 7 18.79 23.99 -26.73
C ARG A 7 18.97 24.20 -25.21
N SER A 8 19.14 23.18 -24.37
CA SER A 8 19.53 21.77 -24.56
C SER A 8 19.16 20.92 -23.33
N SER A 9 18.70 19.68 -23.54
CA SER A 9 18.62 18.63 -22.51
C SER A 9 19.99 18.06 -22.15
N PRO A 10 20.24 17.70 -20.87
CA PRO A 10 21.28 16.77 -20.51
C PRO A 10 20.74 15.34 -20.35
N GLN A 11 21.64 14.43 -20.71
CA GLN A 11 21.50 13.00 -20.92
C GLN A 11 21.22 12.18 -19.67
N SER A 12 20.55 11.04 -19.89
CA SER A 12 20.45 9.91 -18.98
C SER A 12 21.82 9.32 -18.63
N ALA A 13 22.16 9.33 -17.35
CA ALA A 13 23.22 8.48 -16.81
C ALA A 13 22.60 7.14 -16.35
N ARG A 14 22.92 6.06 -17.09
CA ARG A 14 22.68 4.68 -16.69
C ARG A 14 23.60 4.34 -15.52
N LEU A 15 23.04 4.05 -14.35
CA LEU A 15 23.79 3.38 -13.28
C LEU A 15 23.66 1.85 -13.45
N ARG A 16 24.83 1.24 -13.52
CA ARG A 16 25.09 -0.18 -13.73
C ARG A 16 24.61 -1.01 -12.54
N SER A 17 24.02 -2.15 -12.85
CA SER A 17 23.70 -3.24 -11.94
C SER A 17 24.97 -3.90 -11.40
N ASN A 18 25.13 -3.94 -10.07
CA ASN A 18 26.04 -4.86 -9.40
C ASN A 18 25.34 -6.21 -9.22
N PRO A 19 25.89 -7.33 -9.71
CA PRO A 19 25.42 -8.66 -9.34
C PRO A 19 25.94 -9.03 -7.94
N LEU A 20 25.04 -9.52 -7.09
CA LEU A 20 25.38 -10.08 -5.78
C LEU A 20 26.00 -11.47 -5.94
N PRO A 21 26.97 -11.85 -5.07
CA PRO A 21 27.62 -13.15 -5.10
C PRO A 21 26.72 -14.24 -4.49
N TYR A 22 26.72 -15.42 -5.14
CA TYR A 22 26.04 -16.62 -4.68
C TYR A 22 26.68 -17.19 -3.39
N PRO A 23 25.91 -17.83 -2.50
CA PRO A 23 26.43 -18.54 -1.35
C PRO A 23 27.05 -19.91 -1.74
N PRO A 24 28.06 -20.39 -0.99
CA PRO A 24 28.77 -21.64 -1.28
C PRO A 24 27.93 -22.89 -0.96
N THR A 25 27.94 -23.83 -1.90
CA THR A 25 27.43 -25.20 -1.74
C THR A 25 28.37 -26.00 -0.83
N THR A 26 27.92 -26.33 0.38
CA THR A 26 28.61 -27.30 1.25
C THR A 26 28.11 -28.71 0.94
N SER A 27 28.85 -29.42 0.10
CA SER A 27 28.81 -30.89 0.03
C SER A 27 29.52 -31.47 1.24
N LYS A 28 28.81 -32.16 2.13
CA LYS A 28 29.42 -33.05 3.12
C LYS A 28 29.11 -34.49 2.75
N TYR A 29 30.06 -35.11 2.04
CA TYR A 29 30.28 -36.54 2.10
C TYR A 29 30.73 -36.90 3.52
N SER A 30 30.08 -37.88 4.15
CA SER A 30 30.59 -38.48 5.38
C SER A 30 30.92 -39.94 5.10
N SER A 31 32.19 -40.18 4.83
CA SER A 31 32.85 -41.47 4.89
C SER A 31 32.92 -41.93 6.35
N HIS A 32 32.29 -43.05 6.69
CA HIS A 32 32.54 -43.70 7.97
C HIS A 32 33.55 -44.83 7.78
N SER A 33 34.71 -44.58 8.37
CA SER A 33 35.84 -45.48 8.57
C SER A 33 35.57 -46.47 9.71
N HIS A 34 36.11 -47.67 9.54
CA HIS A 34 36.25 -48.74 10.52
C HIS A 34 36.92 -48.31 11.84
N PRO A 35 36.76 -49.13 12.90
CA PRO A 35 37.95 -49.56 13.63
C PRO A 35 38.05 -51.07 13.85
N ASN A 36 39.31 -51.47 13.87
CA ASN A 36 39.95 -52.75 14.14
C ASN A 36 39.48 -53.51 15.38
N GLY A 37 39.63 -54.84 15.27
CA GLY A 37 40.41 -55.60 16.25
C GLY A 37 39.65 -56.67 17.02
N ASN A 38 39.70 -57.93 16.56
CA ASN A 38 40.24 -59.01 17.38
C ASN A 38 40.47 -60.31 16.58
N THR A 39 41.68 -60.81 16.77
CA THR A 39 42.30 -62.04 16.28
C THR A 39 41.64 -63.31 16.82
N PHE A 40 41.26 -64.22 15.92
CA PHE A 40 41.16 -65.66 16.22
C PHE A 40 41.56 -66.52 14.99
N VAL A 41 42.71 -67.17 15.14
CA VAL A 41 43.20 -68.50 14.70
C VAL A 41 42.50 -69.24 13.51
N PRO A 42 43.28 -69.79 12.54
CA PRO A 42 42.76 -70.23 11.25
C PRO A 42 42.11 -71.62 11.29
N ARG A 43 40.86 -71.72 10.85
CA ARG A 43 40.21 -73.01 10.61
C ARG A 43 40.22 -73.32 9.12
N ARG A 44 41.10 -74.24 8.71
CA ARG A 44 41.03 -74.91 7.40
C ARG A 44 39.61 -75.47 7.22
N ARG A 45 38.84 -74.86 6.33
CA ARG A 45 37.58 -75.41 5.85
C ARG A 45 37.76 -75.76 4.39
N ALA A 46 37.34 -76.98 4.08
CA ALA A 46 37.39 -77.59 2.78
C ALA A 46 36.85 -76.65 1.70
N SER A 47 37.56 -76.60 0.58
CA SER A 47 37.07 -76.07 -0.68
C SER A 47 35.91 -76.93 -1.15
N TYR A 48 34.73 -76.65 -0.60
CA TYR A 48 33.50 -76.95 -1.31
C TYR A 48 33.51 -76.05 -2.53
N TYR A 49 33.54 -76.65 -3.71
CA TYR A 49 32.99 -76.00 -4.89
C TYR A 49 31.58 -75.56 -4.49
N ILE A 50 31.42 -74.28 -4.15
CA ILE A 50 30.13 -73.64 -4.24
C ILE A 50 29.84 -73.70 -5.73
N SER A 51 29.04 -74.68 -6.11
CA SER A 51 28.20 -74.59 -7.28
C SER A 51 27.55 -73.21 -7.18
N GLN A 52 28.00 -72.28 -8.01
CA GLN A 52 27.25 -71.05 -8.21
C GLN A 52 25.83 -71.52 -8.51
N PRO A 53 24.82 -71.18 -7.69
CA PRO A 53 23.46 -71.38 -8.13
C PRO A 53 23.40 -70.72 -9.50
N THR A 54 23.05 -71.50 -10.52
CA THR A 54 22.62 -70.97 -11.81
C THR A 54 21.82 -69.71 -11.51
N PRO A 55 22.20 -68.55 -12.08
CA PRO A 55 21.49 -67.31 -11.80
C PRO A 55 20.02 -67.66 -11.97
N LEU A 56 19.26 -67.51 -10.89
CA LEU A 56 17.82 -67.48 -11.04
C LEU A 56 17.61 -66.38 -12.07
N ASP A 57 17.10 -66.76 -13.23
CA ASP A 57 16.46 -65.83 -14.15
C ASP A 57 15.35 -65.20 -13.33
N PHE A 58 15.67 -64.12 -12.62
CA PHE A 58 14.67 -63.19 -12.18
C PHE A 58 14.07 -62.71 -13.49
N GLU A 59 12.86 -63.19 -13.78
CA GLU A 59 11.99 -62.59 -14.79
C GLU A 59 12.18 -61.08 -14.65
N GLU A 60 12.77 -60.48 -15.67
CA GLU A 60 12.99 -59.04 -15.76
C GLU A 60 11.58 -58.44 -15.85
N GLU A 61 10.97 -58.20 -14.69
CA GLU A 61 9.63 -57.63 -14.56
C GLU A 61 9.60 -56.35 -15.39
N ASP A 62 8.74 -56.32 -16.42
CA ASP A 62 8.60 -55.25 -17.42
C ASP A 62 8.59 -53.84 -16.78
N ASP A 63 9.77 -53.23 -16.75
CA ASP A 63 10.04 -51.88 -16.23
C ASP A 63 9.35 -50.78 -17.08
N ASP A 64 8.87 -51.15 -18.26
CA ASP A 64 8.13 -50.30 -19.19
C ASP A 64 6.84 -49.72 -18.57
N SER A 65 6.18 -50.49 -17.71
CA SER A 65 4.96 -50.07 -17.01
C SER A 65 5.23 -48.90 -16.04
N ILE A 66 6.38 -48.90 -15.36
CA ILE A 66 6.79 -47.87 -14.40
C ILE A 66 7.16 -46.57 -15.13
N ILE A 67 7.82 -46.68 -16.29
CA ILE A 67 8.20 -45.52 -17.11
C ILE A 67 6.96 -44.78 -17.62
N ILE A 68 5.94 -45.51 -18.10
CA ILE A 68 4.69 -44.90 -18.58
C ILE A 68 3.94 -44.19 -17.46
N VAL A 69 3.79 -44.83 -16.29
CA VAL A 69 3.11 -44.22 -15.14
C VAL A 69 3.84 -42.95 -14.69
N ARG A 70 5.18 -42.96 -14.62
CA ARG A 70 5.97 -41.76 -14.30
C ARG A 70 5.76 -40.67 -15.35
N ALA A 71 5.79 -40.99 -16.63
CA ALA A 71 5.55 -40.02 -17.70
C ALA A 71 4.17 -39.37 -17.60
N VAL A 72 3.11 -40.16 -17.34
CA VAL A 72 1.74 -39.64 -17.14
C VAL A 72 1.67 -38.71 -15.93
N VAL A 73 2.27 -39.09 -14.80
CA VAL A 73 2.32 -38.24 -13.59
C VAL A 73 3.05 -36.93 -13.86
N TYR A 74 4.19 -36.96 -14.58
CA TYR A 74 4.90 -35.74 -14.97
C TYR A 74 4.06 -34.84 -15.89
N VAL A 75 3.36 -35.42 -16.87
CA VAL A 75 2.48 -34.64 -17.77
C VAL A 75 1.34 -33.99 -16.97
N ILE A 76 0.69 -34.74 -16.08
CA ILE A 76 -0.38 -34.19 -15.21
C ILE A 76 0.16 -33.06 -14.35
N PHE A 77 1.34 -33.23 -13.75
CA PHE A 77 1.99 -32.21 -12.93
C PHE A 77 2.33 -30.95 -13.75
N LEU A 78 2.89 -31.10 -14.96
CA LEU A 78 3.19 -29.97 -15.84
C LEU A 78 1.94 -29.22 -16.28
N VAL A 79 0.86 -29.94 -16.61
CA VAL A 79 -0.44 -29.31 -16.94
C VAL A 79 -1.00 -28.56 -15.73
N ALA A 80 -0.95 -29.15 -14.54
CA ALA A 80 -1.39 -28.50 -13.31
C ALA A 80 -0.58 -27.22 -13.03
N LEU A 81 0.75 -27.27 -13.21
CA LEU A 81 1.62 -26.11 -13.09
C LEU A 81 1.27 -25.02 -14.11
N ALA A 82 1.07 -25.38 -15.38
CA ALA A 82 0.69 -24.43 -16.42
C ALA A 82 -0.64 -23.73 -16.09
N LEU A 83 -1.67 -24.50 -15.72
CA LEU A 83 -2.98 -23.94 -15.33
C LEU A 83 -2.88 -23.04 -14.10
N SER A 84 -2.14 -23.47 -13.06
CA SER A 84 -1.94 -22.66 -11.86
C SER A 84 -1.23 -21.33 -12.18
N SER A 85 -0.20 -21.36 -13.04
CA SER A 85 0.53 -20.17 -13.47
C SER A 85 -0.36 -19.21 -14.27
N ALA A 86 -1.23 -19.72 -15.13
CA ALA A 86 -2.17 -18.93 -15.92
C ALA A 86 -3.19 -18.21 -15.03
N VAL A 87 -3.73 -18.90 -14.01
CA VAL A 87 -4.65 -18.31 -13.03
C VAL A 87 -3.97 -17.20 -12.23
N VAL A 88 -2.75 -17.44 -11.73
CA VAL A 88 -1.98 -16.44 -10.98
C VAL A 88 -1.70 -15.22 -11.85
N THR A 89 -1.21 -15.43 -13.07
CA THR A 89 -0.87 -14.35 -14.01
C THR A 89 -2.11 -13.51 -14.35
N THR A 90 -3.24 -14.16 -14.65
CA THR A 90 -4.51 -13.49 -14.96
C THR A 90 -4.99 -12.67 -13.75
N LYS A 91 -4.89 -13.22 -12.54
CA LYS A 91 -5.30 -12.50 -11.33
C LYS A 91 -4.42 -11.28 -11.08
N VAL A 92 -3.10 -11.40 -11.22
CA VAL A 92 -2.17 -10.27 -11.02
C VAL A 92 -2.42 -9.17 -12.05
N LEU A 93 -2.60 -9.53 -13.33
CA LEU A 93 -2.83 -8.56 -14.41
C LEU A 93 -4.22 -7.90 -14.36
N THR A 94 -5.21 -8.55 -13.75
CA THR A 94 -6.58 -8.03 -13.65
C THR A 94 -6.87 -7.33 -12.33
N THR A 95 -5.91 -7.23 -11.42
CA THR A 95 -6.12 -6.53 -10.14
C THR A 95 -5.83 -5.04 -10.30
N PRO A 96 -6.82 -4.15 -10.14
CA PRO A 96 -6.59 -2.72 -10.23
C PRO A 96 -5.81 -2.21 -9.02
N ILE A 97 -4.95 -1.22 -9.24
CA ILE A 97 -4.20 -0.49 -8.23
C ILE A 97 -5.10 0.64 -7.70
N LEU A 98 -5.20 0.81 -6.38
CA LEU A 98 -6.04 1.87 -5.82
C LEU A 98 -5.52 3.29 -6.15
N PRO A 99 -6.41 4.30 -6.22
CA PRO A 99 -5.99 5.66 -6.53
C PRO A 99 -5.16 6.23 -5.39
N GLN A 100 -4.17 7.04 -5.74
CA GLN A 100 -3.34 7.74 -4.77
C GLN A 100 -3.96 9.10 -4.46
N ILE A 101 -3.96 9.48 -3.18
CA ILE A 101 -4.61 10.70 -2.72
C ILE A 101 -3.54 11.62 -2.14
N ARG A 102 -3.57 12.89 -2.54
CA ARG A 102 -2.65 13.91 -2.06
C ARG A 102 -3.39 15.20 -1.74
N VAL A 103 -3.13 15.77 -0.57
CA VAL A 103 -3.61 17.12 -0.24
C VAL A 103 -2.72 18.15 -0.94
N VAL A 104 -3.32 18.97 -1.81
CA VAL A 104 -2.62 20.04 -2.54
C VAL A 104 -2.64 21.33 -1.72
N SER A 105 -3.80 21.66 -1.16
CA SER A 105 -3.96 22.83 -0.31
C SER A 105 -5.05 22.59 0.72
N LEU A 106 -4.84 23.11 1.92
CA LEU A 106 -5.85 23.20 2.96
C LEU A 106 -5.79 24.63 3.52
N SER A 107 -6.94 25.27 3.66
CA SER A 107 -7.04 26.57 4.31
C SER A 107 -8.26 26.60 5.19
N VAL A 108 -8.15 27.33 6.29
CA VAL A 108 -9.22 27.46 7.28
C VAL A 108 -9.47 28.95 7.45
N THR A 109 -10.72 29.37 7.36
CA THR A 109 -11.13 30.76 7.61
C THR A 109 -12.23 30.81 8.67
N ASN A 110 -12.41 31.97 9.29
CA ASN A 110 -13.38 32.16 10.38
C ASN A 110 -13.23 31.15 11.52
N PHE A 111 -12.01 30.70 11.80
CA PHE A 111 -11.70 29.74 12.84
C PHE A 111 -11.91 30.34 14.22
N THR A 112 -12.90 29.83 14.94
CA THR A 112 -13.24 30.19 16.31
C THR A 112 -13.44 28.92 17.11
N VAL A 113 -12.77 28.86 18.26
CA VAL A 113 -12.77 27.74 19.20
C VAL A 113 -13.18 28.33 20.53
N SER A 114 -14.22 27.78 21.16
CA SER A 114 -14.74 28.24 22.44
C SER A 114 -14.72 27.07 23.42
N SER A 115 -13.76 27.07 24.33
CA SER A 115 -13.61 26.04 25.37
C SER A 115 -14.77 26.00 26.36
N GLU A 116 -15.46 27.12 26.55
CA GLU A 116 -16.60 27.23 27.47
C GLU A 116 -17.84 26.54 26.92
N SER A 117 -18.05 26.60 25.60
CA SER A 117 -19.22 26.02 24.94
C SER A 117 -18.93 24.74 24.16
N GLY A 118 -17.67 24.27 24.14
CA GLY A 118 -17.25 23.12 23.33
C GLY A 118 -17.40 23.36 21.82
N MET A 119 -17.52 24.61 21.38
CA MET A 119 -17.88 24.95 20.01
C MET A 119 -16.67 25.23 19.13
N ILE A 120 -16.66 24.61 17.95
CA ILE A 120 -15.71 24.88 16.88
C ILE A 120 -16.48 25.35 15.65
N LYS A 121 -16.14 26.55 15.16
CA LYS A 121 -16.70 27.11 13.93
C LYS A 121 -15.55 27.50 13.02
N ALA A 122 -15.62 27.06 11.77
CA ALA A 122 -14.66 27.41 10.73
C ALA A 122 -15.23 27.09 9.34
N ASN A 123 -14.57 27.61 8.33
CA ASN A 123 -14.77 27.25 6.94
C ASN A 123 -13.47 26.62 6.43
N TRP A 124 -13.50 25.34 6.06
CA TRP A 124 -12.35 24.66 5.51
C TRP A 124 -12.46 24.62 3.99
N ASN A 125 -11.42 25.06 3.30
CA ASN A 125 -11.30 24.93 1.86
C ASN A 125 -10.12 24.01 1.57
N VAL A 126 -10.44 22.84 1.01
CA VAL A 126 -9.50 21.75 0.77
C VAL A 126 -9.46 21.48 -0.72
N THR A 127 -8.24 21.37 -1.26
CA THR A 127 -8.01 20.84 -2.61
C THR A 127 -7.22 19.55 -2.46
N VAL A 128 -7.81 18.46 -2.94
CA VAL A 128 -7.25 17.12 -2.96
C VAL A 128 -7.01 16.71 -4.40
N GLN A 129 -5.85 16.15 -4.68
CA GLN A 129 -5.54 15.51 -5.95
C GLN A 129 -5.66 14.00 -5.78
N VAL A 130 -6.47 13.39 -6.62
CA VAL A 130 -6.61 11.94 -6.74
C VAL A 130 -5.91 11.54 -8.03
N PHE A 131 -5.01 10.56 -7.96
CA PHE A 131 -4.29 10.02 -9.10
C PHE A 131 -4.71 8.58 -9.34
N ASN A 132 -5.06 8.25 -10.59
CA ASN A 132 -5.32 6.87 -10.99
C ASN A 132 -4.02 6.27 -11.57
N PRO A 133 -3.28 5.42 -10.83
CA PRO A 133 -2.03 4.82 -11.31
C PRO A 133 -2.25 3.68 -12.31
N ASN A 134 -3.51 3.30 -12.59
CA ASN A 134 -3.80 2.24 -13.53
C ASN A 134 -3.57 2.70 -14.97
N ASN A 135 -2.93 1.85 -15.75
CA ASN A 135 -2.72 2.04 -17.19
C ASN A 135 -3.82 1.39 -18.05
N ARG A 136 -4.63 0.50 -17.48
CA ARG A 136 -5.72 -0.22 -18.18
C ARG A 136 -7.10 0.15 -17.66
N PHE A 137 -7.23 0.34 -16.35
CA PHE A 137 -8.52 0.56 -15.70
C PHE A 137 -8.88 2.05 -15.63
N LYS A 138 -10.06 2.39 -16.14
CA LYS A 138 -10.72 3.67 -15.80
C LYS A 138 -11.38 3.51 -14.43
N ALA A 139 -11.43 4.59 -13.66
CA ALA A 139 -12.03 4.57 -12.33
C ALA A 139 -13.20 5.55 -12.27
N GLU A 140 -14.33 5.13 -11.74
CA GLU A 140 -15.47 5.98 -11.43
C GLU A 140 -15.67 6.01 -9.92
N MET A 141 -15.57 7.20 -9.33
CA MET A 141 -15.73 7.44 -7.90
C MET A 141 -17.16 7.90 -7.66
N ASN A 142 -17.96 7.15 -6.90
CA ASN A 142 -19.40 7.35 -6.78
C ASN A 142 -19.87 7.82 -5.40
N LYS A 143 -19.23 7.36 -4.32
CA LYS A 143 -19.58 7.70 -2.93
C LYS A 143 -18.34 8.27 -2.26
N ILE A 144 -18.19 9.60 -2.27
CA ILE A 144 -17.00 10.25 -1.72
C ILE A 144 -17.38 10.94 -0.42
N ASP A 145 -16.75 10.56 0.67
CA ASP A 145 -16.87 11.19 1.97
C ASP A 145 -15.52 11.77 2.39
N ILE A 146 -15.52 13.03 2.84
CA ILE A 146 -14.34 13.74 3.30
C ILE A 146 -14.54 14.12 4.76
N TYR A 147 -13.61 13.71 5.60
CA TYR A 147 -13.59 13.98 7.03
C TYR A 147 -12.39 14.86 7.36
N VAL A 148 -12.60 15.87 8.19
CA VAL A 148 -11.50 16.62 8.82
C VAL A 148 -11.43 16.21 10.27
N ASN A 149 -10.28 15.75 10.70
CA ASN A 149 -10.04 15.23 12.03
C ASN A 149 -9.04 16.13 12.78
N TYR A 150 -9.06 16.07 14.10
CA TYR A 150 -8.02 16.63 14.96
C TYR A 150 -7.72 15.62 16.06
N LYS A 151 -6.47 15.18 16.16
CA LYS A 151 -6.02 14.13 17.09
C LYS A 151 -6.92 12.88 17.10
N GLY A 152 -7.34 12.43 15.92
CA GLY A 152 -8.21 11.25 15.75
C GLY A 152 -9.70 11.53 15.91
N VAL A 153 -10.11 12.71 16.38
CA VAL A 153 -11.52 13.09 16.54
C VAL A 153 -12.02 13.76 15.28
N THR A 154 -13.11 13.24 14.70
CA THR A 154 -13.76 13.83 13.52
C THR A 154 -14.45 15.14 13.89
N LEU A 155 -14.02 16.24 13.26
CA LEU A 155 -14.59 17.57 13.46
C LEU A 155 -15.77 17.84 12.53
N LEU A 156 -15.69 17.32 11.30
CA LEU A 156 -16.71 17.50 10.28
C LEU A 156 -16.64 16.38 9.24
N ARG A 157 -17.76 16.19 8.56
CA ARG A 157 -17.92 15.34 7.37
C ARG A 157 -18.52 16.18 6.25
N ALA A 158 -18.12 15.93 5.01
CA ALA A 158 -18.85 16.37 3.85
C ALA A 158 -18.80 15.35 2.73
N GLU A 159 -19.85 15.38 1.90
CA GLU A 159 -19.96 14.53 0.73
C GLU A 159 -19.34 15.22 -0.49
N GLY A 160 -18.49 14.49 -1.20
CA GLY A 160 -17.90 14.87 -2.48
C GLY A 160 -18.79 14.45 -3.66
N ARG A 161 -18.65 15.15 -4.79
CA ARG A 161 -19.35 14.78 -6.03
C ARG A 161 -18.65 13.61 -6.71
N ALA A 162 -19.45 12.71 -7.27
CA ALA A 162 -18.95 11.63 -8.10
C ALA A 162 -18.20 12.15 -9.33
N PHE A 163 -17.17 11.44 -9.78
CA PHE A 163 -16.42 11.76 -11.00
C PHE A 163 -15.76 10.54 -11.61
N LYS A 164 -15.42 10.63 -12.91
CA LYS A 164 -14.69 9.61 -13.66
C LYS A 164 -13.24 10.03 -13.88
N MET A 165 -12.34 9.05 -13.84
CA MET A 165 -10.91 9.19 -14.05
C MET A 165 -10.43 8.24 -15.14
N GLU A 166 -9.80 8.82 -16.14
CA GLU A 166 -9.05 8.09 -17.16
C GLU A 166 -7.76 7.49 -16.58
N GLN A 167 -7.13 6.60 -17.35
CA GLN A 167 -5.90 5.91 -16.97
C GLN A 167 -4.73 6.90 -16.81
N ASN A 168 -3.88 6.71 -15.80
CA ASN A 168 -2.70 7.54 -15.53
C ASN A 168 -3.00 9.05 -15.49
N LYS A 169 -4.21 9.44 -15.05
CA LYS A 169 -4.62 10.84 -14.92
C LYS A 169 -4.81 11.26 -13.47
N ASN A 170 -4.65 12.56 -13.26
CA ASN A 170 -4.97 13.24 -12.02
C ASN A 170 -6.34 13.90 -12.12
N HIS A 171 -7.11 13.87 -11.03
CA HIS A 171 -8.32 14.64 -10.85
C HIS A 171 -8.17 15.52 -9.60
N SER A 172 -8.54 16.79 -9.71
CA SER A 172 -8.49 17.72 -8.59
C SER A 172 -9.89 17.92 -8.03
N LEU A 173 -10.10 17.47 -6.79
CA LEU A 173 -11.32 17.68 -6.04
C LEU A 173 -11.15 18.91 -5.15
N ARG A 174 -12.04 19.90 -5.32
CA ARG A 174 -12.14 21.06 -4.43
C ARG A 174 -13.36 20.92 -3.55
N ALA A 175 -13.15 20.93 -2.24
CA ALA A 175 -14.20 20.81 -1.24
C ALA A 175 -14.20 22.04 -0.34
N ASN A 176 -15.35 22.73 -0.33
CA ASN A 176 -15.65 23.78 0.65
C ASN A 176 -16.50 23.15 1.74
N LEU A 177 -15.85 22.88 2.86
CA LEU A 177 -16.44 22.21 4.00
C LEU A 177 -16.92 23.31 4.94
N LEU A 178 -18.22 23.48 4.99
CA LEU A 178 -18.89 24.38 5.90
C LEU A 178 -19.57 23.51 6.95
N ARG A 179 -19.35 23.82 8.23
CA ARG A 179 -20.24 23.34 9.27
C ARG A 179 -21.55 24.13 9.12
N LYS A 180 -22.49 23.62 8.30
CA LYS A 180 -23.84 24.20 8.19
C LYS A 180 -24.65 23.73 9.40
N ASN A 181 -25.04 24.69 10.23
CA ASN A 181 -26.09 24.48 11.24
C ASN A 181 -27.41 24.28 10.49
N GLY A 182 -27.85 23.04 10.29
CA GLY A 182 -29.22 22.74 9.87
C GLY A 182 -30.13 22.70 11.10
N ASN A 183 -30.96 23.72 11.29
CA ASN A 183 -32.20 23.77 12.09
C ASN A 183 -32.35 22.99 13.42
N GLY A 184 -31.28 22.72 14.17
CA GLY A 184 -31.45 22.16 15.52
C GLY A 184 -30.18 21.51 16.05
N THR A 185 -29.38 22.31 16.76
CA THR A 185 -28.50 21.84 17.85
C THR A 185 -27.51 20.69 17.60
N GLU A 186 -27.11 20.34 16.38
CA GLU A 186 -25.93 19.49 16.19
C GLU A 186 -24.65 20.33 16.11
N TYR A 187 -24.37 21.05 17.20
CA TYR A 187 -22.99 21.08 17.62
C TYR A 187 -22.64 19.64 17.98
N HIS A 188 -21.95 18.88 17.12
CA HIS A 188 -20.97 17.92 17.65
C HIS A 188 -20.15 18.68 18.69
N LEU A 189 -20.58 18.55 19.94
CA LEU A 189 -19.84 18.92 21.12
C LEU A 189 -18.61 18.04 21.05
N VAL A 190 -17.55 18.62 20.54
CA VAL A 190 -16.26 17.99 20.66
C VAL A 190 -15.92 18.12 22.14
N GLU A 191 -15.42 17.04 22.73
CA GLU A 191 -15.05 17.02 24.14
C GLU A 191 -14.25 18.27 24.51
N ASN A 192 -14.56 18.86 25.67
CA ASN A 192 -13.98 20.14 26.07
C ASN A 192 -12.45 20.06 26.13
N GLU A 193 -11.87 18.89 26.42
CA GLU A 193 -10.43 18.65 26.33
C GLU A 193 -9.90 18.92 24.91
N VAL A 194 -10.54 18.36 23.88
CA VAL A 194 -10.11 18.51 22.49
C VAL A 194 -10.15 19.98 22.06
N VAL A 195 -11.19 20.70 22.48
CA VAL A 195 -11.37 22.13 22.20
C VAL A 195 -10.28 22.97 22.89
N LYS A 196 -9.98 22.68 24.18
CA LYS A 196 -8.90 23.35 24.93
C LYS A 196 -7.53 23.08 24.31
N GLU A 197 -7.27 21.84 23.90
CA GLU A 197 -6.01 21.50 23.23
C GLU A 197 -5.89 22.19 21.87
N MET A 198 -6.97 22.23 21.09
CA MET A 198 -6.98 22.91 19.80
C MET A 198 -6.76 24.42 19.95
N GLU A 199 -7.31 25.02 21.02
CA GLU A 199 -7.05 26.41 21.36
C GLU A 199 -5.58 26.63 21.74
N LYS A 200 -4.98 25.72 22.51
CA LYS A 200 -3.55 25.74 22.86
C LYS A 200 -2.67 25.65 21.61
N ASP A 201 -2.96 24.73 20.70
CA ASP A 201 -2.25 24.56 19.43
C ASP A 201 -2.41 25.80 18.55
N ARG A 202 -3.61 26.40 18.52
CA ARG A 202 -3.82 27.66 17.81
C ARG A 202 -2.99 28.79 18.42
N LYS A 203 -2.93 28.92 19.75
CA LYS A 203 -2.13 29.93 20.46
C LYS A 203 -0.63 29.74 20.22
N SER A 204 -0.16 28.50 20.02
CA SER A 204 1.21 28.21 19.64
C SER A 204 1.52 28.52 18.17
N GLY A 205 0.50 28.85 17.37
CA GLY A 205 0.62 29.40 16.02
C GLY A 205 0.24 28.42 14.90
N ALA A 206 0.00 27.14 15.19
CA ALA A 206 -0.40 26.17 14.18
C ALA A 206 -1.24 25.03 14.76
N VAL A 207 -2.27 24.61 14.03
CA VAL A 207 -3.11 23.46 14.37
C VAL A 207 -2.86 22.36 13.34
N SER A 208 -2.65 21.13 13.81
CA SER A 208 -2.45 19.96 12.95
C SER A 208 -3.76 19.22 12.74
N PHE A 209 -4.24 19.19 11.51
CA PHE A 209 -5.46 18.47 11.14
C PHE A 209 -5.14 17.14 10.47
N GLY A 210 -6.06 16.20 10.54
CA GLY A 210 -6.13 15.03 9.68
C GLY A 210 -7.17 15.25 8.60
N LEU A 211 -6.95 14.68 7.41
CA LEU A 211 -7.94 14.57 6.36
C LEU A 211 -8.10 13.09 6.03
N VAL A 212 -9.33 12.58 6.14
CA VAL A 212 -9.67 11.23 5.73
C VAL A 212 -10.62 11.32 4.56
N MET A 213 -10.38 10.55 3.51
CA MET A 213 -11.24 10.44 2.35
C MET A 213 -11.64 8.99 2.16
N GLU A 214 -12.94 8.72 2.22
CA GLU A 214 -13.52 7.43 1.92
C GLU A 214 -14.19 7.52 0.55
N MET A 215 -13.94 6.52 -0.31
CA MET A 215 -14.49 6.49 -1.65
C MET A 215 -14.94 5.09 -2.06
N GLY A 216 -16.15 5.00 -2.60
CA GLY A 216 -16.54 3.90 -3.48
C GLY A 216 -15.96 4.13 -4.87
N ILE A 217 -15.35 3.10 -5.45
CA ILE A 217 -14.73 3.17 -6.77
C ILE A 217 -15.07 1.94 -7.61
N ASN A 218 -15.56 2.22 -8.80
CA ASN A 218 -15.90 1.27 -9.83
C ASN A 218 -14.81 1.29 -10.90
N TYR A 219 -14.10 0.18 -11.08
CA TYR A 219 -13.15 0.06 -12.18
C TYR A 219 -13.81 -0.52 -13.40
N ASP A 220 -13.59 0.14 -14.54
CA ASP A 220 -14.03 -0.30 -15.85
C ASP A 220 -12.82 -0.74 -16.70
N VAL A 221 -12.95 -1.90 -17.33
CA VAL A 221 -12.05 -2.42 -18.38
C VAL A 221 -12.85 -2.46 -19.68
N ASP A 222 -12.56 -1.52 -20.57
CA ASP A 222 -13.11 -1.47 -21.92
C ASP A 222 -14.64 -1.61 -22.02
N GLY A 223 -15.38 -1.16 -20.99
CA GLY A 223 -16.85 -1.14 -20.95
C GLY A 223 -17.51 -2.44 -20.49
N VAL A 224 -16.75 -3.47 -20.12
CA VAL A 224 -17.28 -4.83 -19.94
C VAL A 224 -17.28 -5.31 -18.49
N VAL A 225 -16.27 -4.93 -17.70
CA VAL A 225 -16.10 -5.45 -16.33
C VAL A 225 -16.13 -4.30 -15.35
N ASN A 226 -17.19 -4.23 -14.53
CA ASN A 226 -17.28 -3.30 -13.42
C ASN A 226 -16.98 -4.02 -12.11
N ARG A 227 -15.87 -3.66 -11.46
CA ARG A 227 -15.53 -4.15 -10.11
C ARG A 227 -15.61 -3.00 -9.13
N GLU A 228 -16.44 -3.16 -8.10
CA GLU A 228 -16.59 -2.21 -7.02
C GLU A 228 -15.55 -2.45 -5.91
N TYR A 229 -14.88 -1.37 -5.51
CA TYR A 229 -13.92 -1.32 -4.42
C TYR A 229 -14.27 -0.18 -3.48
N TYR A 230 -13.86 -0.32 -2.22
CA TYR A 230 -13.90 0.75 -1.24
C TYR A 230 -12.46 1.10 -0.88
N ALA A 231 -12.10 2.37 -0.99
CA ALA A 231 -10.81 2.88 -0.57
C ALA A 231 -10.97 3.93 0.51
N LYS A 232 -10.05 3.88 1.47
CA LYS A 232 -9.89 4.89 2.51
C LYS A 232 -8.46 5.40 2.47
N GLY A 233 -8.31 6.69 2.21
CA GLY A 233 -7.04 7.39 2.32
C GLY A 233 -7.04 8.32 3.52
N ALA A 234 -5.94 8.33 4.28
CA ALA A 234 -5.75 9.23 5.40
C ALA A 234 -4.46 10.05 5.22
N CYS A 235 -4.56 11.35 5.46
CA CYS A 235 -3.45 12.29 5.53
C CYS A 235 -3.45 12.93 6.92
N GLU A 236 -2.48 12.60 7.74
CA GLU A 236 -2.37 13.12 9.11
C GLU A 236 -1.33 14.24 9.22
N GLY A 237 -1.38 15.02 10.30
CA GLY A 237 -0.36 16.02 10.59
C GLY A 237 -0.36 17.23 9.65
N LEU A 238 -1.48 17.53 9.00
CA LEU A 238 -1.62 18.69 8.10
C LEU A 238 -1.58 19.98 8.91
N LYS A 239 -0.38 20.56 9.06
CA LYS A 239 -0.14 21.79 9.83
C LYS A 239 -0.72 23.00 9.11
N VAL A 240 -1.71 23.63 9.74
CA VAL A 240 -2.30 24.90 9.32
C VAL A 240 -1.80 26.01 10.23
N ARG A 241 -1.01 26.95 9.70
CA ARG A 241 -0.45 28.06 10.47
C ARG A 241 -1.35 29.29 10.40
N PHE A 242 -1.50 29.92 11.53
CA PHE A 242 -2.22 31.19 11.71
C PHE A 242 -1.19 32.30 11.88
N LYS A 243 -1.33 33.41 11.14
CA LYS A 243 -0.33 34.49 11.15
C LYS A 243 -0.15 35.13 12.53
N THR A 244 -1.24 35.25 13.29
CA THR A 244 -1.25 35.73 14.67
C THR A 244 -2.37 35.03 15.43
N ALA A 245 -2.33 35.05 16.77
CA ALA A 245 -3.41 34.50 17.60
C ALA A 245 -4.78 35.14 17.28
N ALA A 246 -4.78 36.45 16.97
CA ALA A 246 -5.98 37.20 16.57
C ALA A 246 -6.49 36.83 15.17
N THR A 247 -5.61 36.34 14.28
CA THR A 247 -6.01 35.97 12.91
C THR A 247 -6.87 34.71 12.94
N ARG A 248 -8.09 34.81 12.41
CA ARG A 248 -9.05 33.68 12.32
C ARG A 248 -8.88 32.83 11.05
N SER A 249 -7.78 33.05 10.32
CA SER A 249 -7.52 32.41 9.04
C SER A 249 -6.13 31.78 9.04
N GLY A 250 -6.06 30.52 8.63
CA GLY A 250 -4.83 29.75 8.55
C GLY A 250 -4.67 29.08 7.18
N LYS A 251 -3.42 28.82 6.80
CA LYS A 251 -3.08 28.08 5.58
C LYS A 251 -2.19 26.89 5.90
N PHE A 252 -2.44 25.81 5.20
CA PHE A 252 -1.58 24.63 5.19
C PHE A 252 -0.21 25.02 4.68
N ILE A 253 0.81 24.58 5.41
CA ILE A 253 2.20 24.71 5.01
C ILE A 253 2.57 23.38 4.41
N ASN A 254 2.71 23.35 3.09
CA ASN A 254 3.15 22.14 2.41
C ASN A 254 4.57 21.77 2.86
N ASP A 255 4.89 20.49 2.80
CA ASP A 255 6.18 19.95 3.17
C ASP A 255 7.33 20.58 2.37
N SER A 256 7.10 21.16 1.20
CA SER A 256 8.14 21.90 0.46
C SER A 256 8.49 23.26 1.09
N GLU A 257 7.53 23.94 1.73
CA GLU A 257 7.76 25.17 2.49
C GLU A 257 8.24 24.87 3.90
N ASN A 258 7.75 23.78 4.52
CA ASN A 258 8.36 23.25 5.74
C ASN A 258 9.80 22.82 5.48
N LEU A 259 10.13 22.16 4.36
CA LEU A 259 11.51 21.77 4.04
C LEU A 259 12.40 22.99 3.77
N LYS A 260 11.86 24.09 3.22
CA LYS A 260 12.63 25.35 3.06
C LYS A 260 12.87 26.04 4.40
N MET A 261 11.86 26.10 5.27
CA MET A 261 12.00 26.69 6.61
C MET A 261 12.77 25.80 7.59
N GLU A 262 12.59 24.49 7.50
CA GLU A 262 13.38 23.48 8.21
C GLU A 262 14.80 23.47 7.67
N LYS A 263 15.09 23.66 6.38
CA LYS A 263 16.49 23.85 5.94
C LYS A 263 17.10 25.12 6.53
N GLN A 264 16.31 26.19 6.70
CA GLN A 264 16.76 27.43 7.37
C GLN A 264 16.89 27.27 8.89
N LEU A 265 16.13 26.37 9.52
CA LEU A 265 16.13 26.12 10.97
C LEU A 265 17.04 24.94 11.38
N ALA A 266 17.23 23.95 10.51
CA ALA A 266 18.11 22.79 10.65
C ALA A 266 19.56 23.11 10.30
N GLN A 267 19.82 24.24 9.63
CA GLN A 267 21.13 24.89 9.66
C GLN A 267 21.47 25.41 11.07
N LYS A 268 20.48 25.49 11.98
CA LYS A 268 20.64 25.99 13.35
C LYS A 268 20.55 24.92 14.43
N ILE A 269 19.84 23.80 14.24
CA ILE A 269 19.71 22.74 15.27
C ILE A 269 19.53 21.37 14.60
N SER A 270 20.39 20.41 14.94
CA SER A 270 20.38 19.02 14.45
C SER A 270 19.32 18.13 15.13
N GLU A 271 18.81 17.17 14.36
CA GLU A 271 17.98 15.98 14.70
C GLU A 271 16.57 16.19 15.30
N ASP A 272 15.50 15.80 14.59
CA ASP A 272 14.85 14.46 14.72
C ASP A 272 13.44 14.38 14.05
N ARG A 273 13.12 13.22 13.46
CA ARG A 273 11.82 12.58 13.08
C ARG A 273 10.77 13.13 12.06
N LYS A 274 10.55 12.23 11.06
CA LYS A 274 9.32 11.61 10.49
C LYS A 274 8.39 12.36 9.51
N SER A 275 8.41 11.87 8.26
CA SER A 275 7.49 12.10 7.15
C SER A 275 6.17 11.32 7.29
N GLY A 276 5.06 11.97 6.95
CA GLY A 276 3.73 11.37 6.86
C GLY A 276 3.70 10.14 5.95
N THR A 277 3.23 9.02 6.50
CA THR A 277 2.97 7.79 5.76
C THR A 277 1.49 7.75 5.44
N VAL A 278 1.14 7.67 4.15
CA VAL A 278 -0.24 7.45 3.71
C VAL A 278 -0.52 5.96 3.88
N VAL A 279 -1.38 5.60 4.83
CA VAL A 279 -1.86 4.23 4.99
C VAL A 279 -3.15 4.08 4.20
N PHE A 280 -3.13 3.21 3.20
CA PHE A 280 -4.33 2.76 2.51
C PHE A 280 -4.82 1.49 3.20
N THR A 281 -6.02 1.53 3.76
CA THR A 281 -6.68 0.32 4.24
C THR A 281 -7.66 -0.14 3.18
N VAL A 282 -7.45 -1.37 2.68
CA VAL A 282 -8.35 -1.99 1.70
C VAL A 282 -9.34 -2.86 2.47
N SER A 283 -10.58 -2.41 2.57
CA SER A 283 -11.68 -3.25 3.03
C SER A 283 -12.45 -3.72 1.81
N ARG A 284 -12.46 -5.04 1.56
CA ARG A 284 -13.44 -5.60 0.63
C ARG A 284 -14.84 -5.35 1.20
N PRO A 285 -15.84 -4.98 0.39
CA PRO A 285 -17.20 -4.90 0.89
C PRO A 285 -17.58 -6.26 1.48
N HIS A 286 -18.08 -6.25 2.72
CA HIS A 286 -18.82 -7.40 3.24
C HIS A 286 -19.92 -7.72 2.23
N GLN A 287 -19.85 -8.91 1.61
CA GLN A 287 -20.98 -9.46 0.89
C GLN A 287 -22.17 -9.41 1.86
N LYS A 288 -23.18 -8.59 1.55
CA LYS A 288 -24.45 -8.66 2.27
C LYS A 288 -24.93 -10.10 2.20
N PRO A 289 -25.30 -10.73 3.32
CA PRO A 289 -25.94 -12.04 3.27
C PRO A 289 -27.16 -11.91 2.36
N LYS A 290 -27.22 -12.77 1.32
CA LYS A 290 -28.43 -12.92 0.52
C LYS A 290 -29.55 -13.27 1.50
N ALA A 291 -30.56 -12.41 1.60
CA ALA A 291 -31.80 -12.77 2.25
C ALA A 291 -32.39 -13.94 1.45
N HIS A 292 -32.40 -15.13 2.05
CA HIS A 292 -33.26 -16.21 1.59
C HIS A 292 -34.68 -15.83 2.03
N GLY A 293 -35.47 -15.36 1.07
CA GLY A 293 -36.93 -15.40 1.15
C GLY A 293 -37.43 -16.77 0.72
#